data_AF-A0A6H5J8A5-F1
#
_entry.id   AF-A0A6H5J8A5-F1
#
_cell.length_a   1.000
_cell.length_b   1.000
_cell.length_c   1.000
_cell.angle_alpha   90.00
_cell.angle_beta   90.00
_cell.angle_gamma   90.00
#
_symmetry.space_group_name_H-M   'P 1'
#
loop_
_entity.id
_entity.type
_entity.pdbx_description
1 polymer ?
#
loop_
_entity_poly.entity_id
_entity_poly.type
_entity_poly.pdbx_seq_one_letter_code
_entity_poly.pdbx_strand_id
1 'polypeptide(L)'
;MLHPRNVLLAAMALWLGAIGALAFVVVAPHSSLSAFSKHASRQPHEHHLLGYRNAGARKARGVQGLSASIPSDLKGRERLEKFLGDCALLGPTRFVSVTDGAILEAVGSFDNLRYTDLPKGRYATVSEGKGFECHLNCDKVKSIKMVTKQSPAGSFDLYITRFVDEDGNTLLSAMLHGVDGAYEPGAADYWEKLRKTFGEDQIVA
;
A
#
# COMPACT_ATOMS: atom_id res chain seq x y z
N MET A 1 24.39 -55.41 -30.35
CA MET A 1 25.19 -54.29 -29.83
C MET A 1 24.26 -53.40 -29.01
N LEU A 2 24.47 -53.38 -27.70
CA LEU A 2 23.77 -52.53 -26.72
C LEU A 2 24.79 -51.54 -26.19
N HIS A 3 24.49 -50.24 -26.22
CA HIS A 3 25.18 -49.24 -25.40
C HIS A 3 24.22 -48.09 -25.01
N PRO A 4 24.48 -47.43 -23.85
CA PRO A 4 23.45 -46.82 -23.01
C PRO A 4 23.55 -45.29 -22.92
N ARG A 5 22.47 -44.62 -22.49
CA ARG A 5 22.48 -43.61 -21.41
C ARG A 5 21.07 -43.10 -21.11
N ASN A 6 20.63 -43.39 -19.89
CA ASN A 6 19.40 -42.91 -19.26
C ASN A 6 19.64 -41.59 -18.50
N VAL A 7 18.50 -40.98 -18.16
CA VAL A 7 18.21 -40.08 -17.01
C VAL A 7 18.55 -38.59 -17.19
N LEU A 8 17.55 -37.77 -17.55
CA LEU A 8 16.85 -36.86 -16.63
C LEU A 8 15.81 -36.03 -17.42
N LEU A 9 14.54 -36.40 -17.30
CA LEU A 9 13.41 -35.65 -17.86
C LEU A 9 12.26 -35.77 -16.86
N ALA A 10 12.35 -34.99 -15.79
CA ALA A 10 11.27 -34.74 -14.83
C ALA A 10 11.69 -33.58 -13.93
N ALA A 11 11.02 -32.42 -14.06
CA ALA A 11 10.72 -31.42 -13.01
C ALA A 11 10.66 -30.01 -13.60
N MET A 12 9.50 -29.60 -14.12
CA MET A 12 9.05 -28.20 -14.06
C MET A 12 7.52 -28.19 -13.97
N ALA A 13 7.03 -28.52 -12.78
CA ALA A 13 5.68 -28.22 -12.33
C ALA A 13 5.77 -27.87 -10.84
N LEU A 14 4.99 -26.86 -10.44
CA LEU A 14 4.85 -26.29 -9.09
C LEU A 14 5.95 -25.31 -8.63
N TRP A 15 5.70 -24.02 -8.87
CA TRP A 15 6.11 -22.95 -7.95
C TRP A 15 4.95 -21.95 -7.80
N LEU A 16 3.92 -22.39 -7.08
CA LEU A 16 2.86 -21.55 -6.51
C LEU A 16 2.88 -21.85 -5.00
N GLY A 17 3.19 -20.84 -4.19
CA GLY A 17 2.96 -20.88 -2.75
C GLY A 17 4.17 -20.46 -1.90
N ALA A 18 3.87 -19.56 -0.96
CA ALA A 18 4.64 -19.23 0.24
C ALA A 18 5.88 -18.33 0.07
N ILE A 19 5.66 -17.01 0.14
CA ILE A 19 6.56 -16.15 0.92
C ILE A 19 5.89 -15.94 2.28
N GLY A 20 6.36 -16.75 3.22
CA GLY A 20 5.93 -16.76 4.62
C GLY A 20 6.48 -15.57 5.41
N ALA A 21 5.80 -15.32 6.52
CA ALA A 21 6.14 -14.33 7.53
C ALA A 21 7.59 -14.42 8.00
N LEU A 22 8.28 -13.27 8.04
CA LEU A 22 9.51 -13.13 8.81
C LEU A 22 9.15 -12.99 10.29
N ALA A 23 9.32 -14.07 11.05
CA ALA A 23 9.42 -14.03 12.50
C ALA A 23 10.85 -13.66 12.89
N PHE A 24 11.02 -12.63 13.72
CA PHE A 24 12.31 -12.28 14.30
C PHE A 24 12.70 -13.31 15.37
N VAL A 25 13.86 -13.94 15.21
CA VAL A 25 14.52 -14.73 16.27
C VAL A 25 15.23 -13.77 17.20
N VAL A 26 14.80 -13.69 18.45
CA VAL A 26 15.55 -13.04 19.54
C VAL A 26 16.57 -14.04 20.07
N VAL A 27 17.85 -13.76 19.85
CA VAL A 27 18.95 -14.48 20.50
C VAL A 27 19.19 -13.84 21.86
N ALA A 28 18.93 -14.58 22.94
CA ALA A 28 19.32 -14.20 24.29
C ALA A 28 20.72 -14.75 24.63
N PRO A 29 21.59 -13.97 25.30
CA PRO A 29 22.76 -14.53 25.97
C PRO A 29 22.56 -14.65 27.48
N HIS A 30 22.81 -15.86 27.99
CA HIS A 30 23.16 -16.20 29.39
C HIS A 30 24.69 -16.02 29.56
N SER A 31 25.35 -15.59 30.66
CA SER A 31 24.97 -15.27 32.04
C SER A 31 26.08 -14.43 32.73
N SER A 32 25.64 -13.67 33.74
CA SER A 32 26.30 -13.22 34.99
C SER A 32 27.59 -12.38 34.98
N LEU A 33 27.49 -11.18 35.55
CA LEU A 33 28.20 -10.76 36.77
C LEU A 33 27.37 -9.66 37.48
N SER A 34 27.46 -9.66 38.81
CA SER A 34 26.58 -9.01 39.76
C SER A 34 26.94 -7.55 40.09
N ALA A 35 25.92 -6.86 40.60
CA ALA A 35 25.95 -5.70 41.51
C ALA A 35 26.44 -4.35 40.96
N PHE A 36 25.48 -3.46 40.66
CA PHE A 36 25.41 -2.15 41.29
C PHE A 36 23.96 -1.64 41.25
N SER A 37 23.38 -1.47 42.43
CA SER A 37 22.06 -0.87 42.65
C SER A 37 22.18 0.65 42.56
N LYS A 38 21.32 1.29 41.75
CA LYS A 38 20.76 2.62 42.02
C LYS A 38 19.50 2.80 41.17
N HIS A 39 18.41 3.12 41.86
CA HIS A 39 17.11 3.51 41.32
C HIS A 39 17.21 4.44 40.12
N ALA A 40 16.62 4.04 39.00
CA ALA A 40 16.08 4.93 38.00
C ALA A 40 14.78 4.31 37.48
N SER A 41 13.65 4.84 37.95
CA SER A 41 12.32 4.55 37.43
C SER A 41 12.28 4.87 35.93
N ARG A 42 12.27 3.85 35.08
CA ARG A 42 12.01 4.00 33.65
C ARG A 42 10.51 4.27 33.47
N GLN A 43 10.20 5.52 33.14
CA GLN A 43 8.93 5.93 32.55
C GLN A 43 8.75 5.21 31.20
N PRO A 44 7.54 4.80 30.81
CA PRO A 44 7.30 4.25 29.48
C PRO A 44 7.54 5.34 28.43
N HIS A 45 8.21 4.96 27.34
CA HIS A 45 8.47 5.84 26.20
C HIS A 45 7.15 6.29 25.58
N GLU A 46 6.82 7.57 25.75
CA GLU A 46 5.83 8.24 24.92
C GLU A 46 6.31 8.20 23.46
N HIS A 47 5.58 7.48 22.61
CA HIS A 47 5.68 7.67 21.17
C HIS A 47 5.16 9.06 20.85
N HIS A 48 6.09 9.99 20.78
CA HIS A 48 5.85 11.37 20.40
C HIS A 48 5.30 11.37 18.97
N LEU A 49 3.99 11.56 18.82
CA LEU A 49 3.30 11.92 17.58
C LEU A 49 3.79 13.31 17.12
N LEU A 50 5.05 13.38 16.69
CA LEU A 50 5.67 14.58 16.18
C LEU A 50 5.15 14.79 14.75
N GLY A 51 4.09 15.59 14.63
CA GLY A 51 3.92 16.44 13.44
C GLY A 51 2.81 16.11 12.45
N TYR A 52 1.78 15.32 12.79
CA TYR A 52 0.53 15.42 12.02
C TYR A 52 -0.18 16.70 12.44
N ARG A 53 0.03 17.77 11.67
CA ARG A 53 -0.73 19.01 11.81
C ARG A 53 -2.21 18.65 11.81
N ASN A 54 -2.89 19.04 12.89
CA ASN A 54 -4.33 19.02 13.05
C ASN A 54 -5.04 19.24 11.70
N ALA A 55 -5.73 18.20 11.21
CA ALA A 55 -6.77 18.30 10.19
C ALA A 55 -8.02 19.04 10.72
N GLY A 56 -7.83 19.98 11.64
CA GLY A 56 -8.84 20.92 12.09
C GLY A 56 -9.15 21.86 10.94
N ALA A 57 -10.39 21.79 10.46
CA ALA A 57 -10.92 22.52 9.32
C ALA A 57 -10.42 22.03 7.94
N ARG A 58 -10.61 20.74 7.63
CA ARG A 58 -10.93 20.39 6.23
C ARG A 58 -12.22 21.12 5.88
N LYS A 59 -12.10 22.32 5.32
CA LYS A 59 -13.20 23.08 4.70
C LYS A 59 -13.87 22.09 3.77
N ALA A 60 -15.08 21.67 4.11
CA ALA A 60 -15.93 20.84 3.28
C ALA A 60 -16.06 21.57 1.93
N ARG A 61 -15.16 21.29 0.99
CA ARG A 61 -15.42 21.54 -0.42
C ARG A 61 -16.62 20.66 -0.69
N GLY A 62 -17.74 21.34 -0.96
CA GLY A 62 -19.06 20.76 -0.98
C GLY A 62 -19.05 19.40 -1.62
N VAL A 63 -19.60 18.44 -0.88
CA VAL A 63 -20.02 17.14 -1.40
C VAL A 63 -21.23 17.38 -2.32
N GLN A 64 -21.03 18.11 -3.40
CA GLN A 64 -21.96 18.20 -4.52
C GLN A 64 -21.37 17.31 -5.61
N GLY A 65 -21.78 16.03 -5.60
CA GLY A 65 -21.44 15.09 -6.67
C GLY A 65 -21.26 13.62 -6.29
N LEU A 66 -21.32 13.21 -5.01
CA LEU A 66 -21.13 11.80 -4.62
C LEU A 66 -22.39 10.93 -4.76
N SER A 67 -23.23 11.22 -5.76
CA SER A 67 -24.31 10.36 -6.22
C SER A 67 -24.26 10.28 -7.73
N ALA A 68 -23.67 9.19 -8.21
CA ALA A 68 -24.13 8.45 -9.38
C ALA A 68 -23.23 7.20 -9.43
N SER A 69 -23.80 6.06 -9.81
CA SER A 69 -23.06 4.93 -10.39
C SER A 69 -21.78 5.42 -11.09
N ILE A 70 -20.62 4.81 -10.83
CA ILE A 70 -19.51 4.96 -11.79
C ILE A 70 -20.10 4.61 -13.12
N PRO A 71 -20.14 5.54 -14.09
CA PRO A 71 -20.75 5.20 -15.34
C PRO A 71 -19.85 4.11 -15.92
N SER A 72 -20.49 2.98 -16.26
CA SER A 72 -19.81 1.76 -16.75
C SER A 72 -19.08 1.99 -18.08
N ASP A 73 -19.13 3.21 -18.59
CA ASP A 73 -18.52 3.73 -19.80
C ASP A 73 -17.07 4.18 -19.61
N LEU A 74 -16.64 4.52 -18.39
CA LEU A 74 -15.24 4.88 -18.13
C LEU A 74 -14.33 3.69 -18.37
N LYS A 75 -13.40 3.85 -19.30
CA LYS A 75 -12.43 2.84 -19.71
C LYS A 75 -11.02 3.42 -19.70
N GLY A 76 -10.04 2.52 -19.65
CA GLY A 76 -8.64 2.89 -19.77
C GLY A 76 -8.24 3.93 -18.73
N ARG A 77 -7.42 4.88 -19.18
CA ARG A 77 -6.83 5.93 -18.33
C ARG A 77 -7.85 6.80 -17.59
N GLU A 78 -9.00 7.11 -18.20
CA GLU A 78 -10.02 7.93 -17.54
C GLU A 78 -10.60 7.24 -16.30
N ARG A 79 -10.75 5.91 -16.37
CA ARG A 79 -11.17 5.10 -15.22
C ARG A 79 -10.14 5.13 -14.10
N LEU A 80 -8.85 5.00 -14.44
CA LEU A 80 -7.75 5.11 -13.48
C LEU A 80 -7.70 6.49 -12.81
N GLU A 81 -7.81 7.56 -13.59
CA GLU A 81 -7.77 8.93 -13.05
C GLU A 81 -8.98 9.21 -12.15
N LYS A 82 -10.17 8.73 -12.53
CA LYS A 82 -11.35 8.81 -11.68
C LYS A 82 -11.17 8.03 -10.37
N PHE A 83 -10.62 6.82 -10.42
CA PHE A 83 -10.32 6.02 -9.24
C PHE A 83 -9.35 6.73 -8.30
N LEU A 84 -8.22 7.22 -8.84
CA LEU A 84 -7.21 7.95 -8.08
C LEU A 84 -7.77 9.24 -7.47
N GLY A 85 -8.63 9.96 -8.20
CA GLY A 85 -9.33 11.14 -7.69
C GLY A 85 -10.27 10.80 -6.54
N ASP A 86 -11.00 9.69 -6.63
CA ASP A 86 -11.88 9.23 -5.55
C ASP A 86 -11.09 8.78 -4.30
N CYS A 87 -9.84 8.32 -4.45
CA CYS A 87 -8.96 7.99 -3.32
C CYS A 87 -8.63 9.18 -2.42
N ALA A 88 -8.90 10.42 -2.84
CA ALA A 88 -8.72 11.63 -2.01
C ALA A 88 -9.57 11.65 -0.73
N LEU A 89 -10.53 10.73 -0.57
CA LEU A 89 -11.34 10.60 0.65
C LEU A 89 -10.89 9.46 1.58
N LEU A 90 -9.79 8.78 1.24
CA LEU A 90 -9.24 7.70 2.08
C LEU A 90 -8.41 8.22 3.26
N GLY A 91 -8.02 9.49 3.25
CA GLY A 91 -7.12 10.05 4.25
C GLY A 91 -5.70 9.50 4.13
N PRO A 92 -4.92 9.51 5.23
CA PRO A 92 -3.55 9.04 5.26
C PRO A 92 -3.40 7.63 4.70
N THR A 93 -2.47 7.50 3.77
CA THR A 93 -2.17 6.27 3.04
C THR A 93 -0.66 6.02 3.10
N ARG A 94 -0.27 4.79 3.41
CA ARG A 94 1.11 4.34 3.28
C ARG A 94 1.35 3.88 1.84
N PHE A 95 2.22 4.61 1.15
CA PHE A 95 2.72 4.30 -0.18
C PHE A 95 3.95 3.41 -0.06
N VAL A 96 3.94 2.27 -0.74
CA VAL A 96 5.00 1.27 -0.71
C VAL A 96 5.46 0.98 -2.13
N SER A 97 6.73 1.26 -2.39
CA SER A 97 7.43 0.89 -3.61
C SER A 97 8.44 -0.21 -3.29
N VAL A 98 8.39 -1.30 -4.05
CA VAL A 98 9.29 -2.44 -3.90
C VAL A 98 10.12 -2.56 -5.17
N THR A 99 11.42 -2.69 -5.00
CA THR A 99 12.39 -3.01 -6.04
C THR A 99 13.16 -4.26 -5.62
N ASP A 100 13.97 -4.81 -6.52
CA ASP A 100 14.76 -6.02 -6.23
C ASP A 100 15.77 -5.84 -5.08
N GLY A 101 16.16 -4.60 -4.78
CA GLY A 101 17.17 -4.28 -3.76
C GLY A 101 16.66 -3.50 -2.55
N ALA A 102 15.43 -2.99 -2.60
CA ALA A 102 14.91 -2.11 -1.56
C ALA A 102 13.39 -2.04 -1.51
N ILE A 103 12.88 -1.80 -0.30
CA ILE A 103 11.49 -1.39 -0.03
C ILE A 103 11.55 0.02 0.52
N LEU A 104 10.75 0.91 -0.07
CA LEU A 104 10.56 2.26 0.43
C LEU A 104 9.09 2.46 0.78
N GLU A 105 8.86 2.91 2.01
CA GLU A 105 7.53 3.21 2.55
C GLU A 105 7.47 4.66 3.03
N ALA A 106 6.40 5.36 2.69
CA ALA A 106 6.13 6.70 3.18
C ALA A 106 4.63 6.90 3.37
N VAL A 107 4.27 7.75 4.32
CA VAL A 107 2.87 8.15 4.54
C VAL A 107 2.61 9.46 3.82
N GLY A 108 1.48 9.54 3.11
CA GLY A 108 0.97 10.76 2.48
C GLY A 108 -0.55 10.67 2.28
N SER A 109 -1.12 11.51 1.41
CA SER A 109 -2.54 11.42 1.04
C SER A 109 -2.80 11.75 -0.43
N PHE A 110 -3.87 11.19 -1.00
CA PHE A 110 -4.35 11.53 -2.33
C PHE A 110 -5.05 12.91 -2.42
N ASP A 111 -5.31 13.60 -1.30
CA ASP A 111 -6.03 14.89 -1.21
C ASP A 111 -5.47 15.99 -2.14
N ASN A 112 -4.17 15.94 -2.45
CA ASN A 112 -3.48 16.92 -3.30
C ASN A 112 -2.90 16.30 -4.59
N LEU A 113 -3.60 15.32 -5.16
CA LEU A 113 -3.21 14.65 -6.39
C LEU A 113 -3.06 15.65 -7.55
N ARG A 114 -1.93 15.59 -8.25
CA ARG A 114 -1.66 16.41 -9.44
C ARG A 114 -1.31 15.53 -10.62
N TYR A 115 -1.65 15.98 -11.81
CA TYR A 115 -1.27 15.30 -13.05
C TYR A 115 -0.28 16.14 -13.83
N THR A 116 0.73 15.49 -14.40
CA THR A 116 1.71 16.12 -15.29
C THR A 116 1.98 15.19 -16.47
N ASP A 117 1.86 15.71 -17.68
CA ASP A 117 2.25 15.00 -18.90
C ASP A 117 3.74 15.23 -19.17
N LEU A 118 4.51 14.15 -19.25
CA LEU A 118 5.95 14.16 -19.55
C LEU A 118 6.21 13.29 -20.80
N PRO A 119 7.38 13.40 -21.45
CA PRO A 119 7.70 12.57 -22.62
C PRO A 119 7.63 11.05 -22.37
N LYS A 120 7.77 10.61 -21.11
CA LYS A 120 7.71 9.21 -20.70
C LYS A 120 6.30 8.75 -20.29
N GLY A 121 5.30 9.61 -20.38
CA GLY A 121 3.91 9.32 -20.05
C GLY A 121 3.29 10.32 -19.08
N ARG A 122 2.04 10.05 -18.71
CA ARG A 122 1.29 10.86 -17.73
C ARG A 122 1.54 10.38 -16.31
N TYR A 123 1.87 11.32 -15.42
CA TYR A 123 2.19 11.02 -14.02
C TYR A 123 1.16 11.60 -13.07
N ALA A 124 0.59 10.73 -12.23
CA ALA A 124 -0.14 11.10 -11.03
C ALA A 124 0.85 11.32 -9.88
N THR A 125 0.81 12.50 -9.26
CA THR A 125 1.78 12.91 -8.25
C THR A 125 1.09 13.21 -6.92
N VAL A 126 1.56 12.54 -5.87
CA VAL A 126 1.23 12.82 -4.47
C VAL A 126 2.44 13.45 -3.80
N SER A 127 2.24 14.48 -2.98
CA SER A 127 3.32 15.09 -2.19
C SER A 127 2.84 15.40 -0.78
N GLU A 128 3.71 15.16 0.20
CA GLU A 128 3.48 15.50 1.60
C GLU A 128 4.66 16.35 2.11
N GLY A 129 4.38 17.62 2.38
CA GLY A 129 5.40 18.59 2.78
C GLY A 129 6.58 18.67 1.79
N LYS A 130 7.80 18.72 2.34
CA LYS A 130 9.06 18.72 1.58
C LYS A 130 9.79 17.36 1.63
N GLY A 131 9.24 16.39 2.34
CA GLY A 131 9.94 15.14 2.69
C GLY A 131 9.53 13.94 1.85
N PHE A 132 8.38 14.01 1.17
CA PHE A 132 7.85 12.91 0.38
C PHE A 132 7.18 13.39 -0.90
N GLU A 133 7.51 12.73 -2.00
CA GLU A 133 6.83 12.85 -3.27
C GLU A 133 6.78 11.48 -3.95
N CYS A 134 5.62 11.11 -4.48
CA CYS A 134 5.39 9.87 -5.19
C CYS A 134 4.83 10.18 -6.58
N HIS A 135 5.46 9.61 -7.60
CA HIS A 135 5.04 9.76 -8.99
C HIS A 135 4.67 8.40 -9.56
N LEU A 136 3.39 8.20 -9.87
CA LEU A 136 2.88 7.01 -10.52
C LEU A 136 2.69 7.30 -12.02
N ASN A 137 3.39 6.58 -12.88
CA ASN A 137 3.17 6.65 -14.32
C ASN A 137 1.86 5.91 -14.67
N CYS A 138 0.81 6.68 -14.98
CA CYS A 138 -0.53 6.17 -15.26
C CYS A 138 -0.57 5.27 -16.51
N ASP A 139 0.28 5.52 -17.51
CA ASP A 139 0.29 4.75 -18.76
C ASP A 139 0.83 3.33 -18.57
N LYS A 140 1.59 3.11 -17.50
CA LYS A 140 2.10 1.79 -17.10
C LYS A 140 1.12 0.98 -16.26
N VAL A 141 0.10 1.60 -15.67
CA VAL A 141 -0.88 0.88 -14.85
C VAL A 141 -1.89 0.20 -15.76
N LYS A 142 -1.92 -1.13 -15.74
CA LYS A 142 -2.87 -1.95 -16.52
C LYS A 142 -4.03 -2.45 -15.69
N SER A 143 -3.78 -2.74 -14.42
CA SER A 143 -4.84 -3.15 -13.50
C SER A 143 -4.64 -2.56 -12.11
N ILE A 144 -5.75 -2.52 -11.36
CA ILE A 144 -5.75 -2.18 -9.95
C ILE A 144 -6.35 -3.36 -9.20
N LYS A 145 -5.70 -3.78 -8.11
CA LYS A 145 -6.17 -4.85 -7.24
C LYS A 145 -6.41 -4.32 -5.83
N MET A 146 -7.62 -4.48 -5.32
CA MET A 146 -8.03 -4.01 -4.01
C MET A 146 -8.15 -5.19 -3.04
N VAL A 147 -7.13 -5.39 -2.22
CA VAL A 147 -6.94 -6.60 -1.41
C VAL A 147 -7.05 -6.27 0.08
N THR A 148 -7.80 -7.08 0.80
CA THR A 148 -7.78 -7.10 2.28
C THR A 148 -6.84 -8.20 2.75
N LYS A 149 -5.96 -7.88 3.70
CA LYS A 149 -5.07 -8.86 4.34
C LYS A 149 -5.09 -8.71 5.85
N GLN A 150 -4.99 -9.81 6.58
CA GLN A 150 -4.72 -9.74 8.01
C GLN A 150 -3.31 -9.19 8.26
N SER A 151 -3.18 -8.32 9.25
CA SER A 151 -1.88 -7.88 9.78
C SER A 151 -1.00 -9.09 10.15
N PRO A 152 0.33 -8.96 10.20
CA PRO A 152 1.21 -10.08 10.56
C PRO A 152 0.89 -10.72 11.92
N ALA A 153 0.36 -9.94 12.86
CA ALA A 153 -0.09 -10.41 14.17
C ALA A 153 -1.55 -10.93 14.18
N GLY A 154 -2.29 -10.76 13.08
CA GLY A 154 -3.68 -11.20 12.94
C GLY A 154 -4.70 -10.39 13.75
N SER A 155 -4.35 -9.18 14.21
CA SER A 155 -5.18 -8.37 15.11
C SER A 155 -6.10 -7.38 14.40
N PHE A 156 -5.81 -7.04 13.15
CA PHE A 156 -6.61 -6.12 12.33
C PHE A 156 -6.40 -6.38 10.83
N ASP A 157 -7.36 -5.90 10.04
CA ASP A 157 -7.31 -5.94 8.58
C ASP A 157 -6.52 -4.76 8.00
N LEU A 158 -5.71 -5.05 6.99
CA LEU A 158 -5.01 -4.13 6.11
C LEU A 158 -5.80 -3.99 4.81
N TYR A 159 -6.09 -2.75 4.42
CA TYR A 159 -6.78 -2.41 3.18
C TYR A 159 -5.77 -1.90 2.17
N ILE A 160 -5.54 -2.66 1.09
CA ILE A 160 -4.40 -2.48 0.17
C ILE A 160 -4.90 -2.27 -1.25
N THR A 161 -4.59 -1.14 -1.85
CA THR A 161 -4.75 -0.90 -3.28
C THR A 161 -3.42 -1.11 -3.99
N ARG A 162 -3.35 -2.02 -4.96
CA ARG A 162 -2.15 -2.30 -5.76
C ARG A 162 -2.34 -1.82 -7.19
N PHE A 163 -1.39 -1.05 -7.70
CA PHE A 163 -1.31 -0.66 -9.10
C PHE A 163 -0.34 -1.60 -9.81
N VAL A 164 -0.81 -2.23 -10.88
CA VAL A 164 -0.15 -3.38 -11.50
C VAL A 164 0.13 -3.09 -12.98
N ASP A 165 1.30 -3.48 -13.47
CA ASP A 165 1.71 -3.31 -14.87
C ASP A 165 1.22 -4.45 -15.78
N GLU A 166 1.69 -4.44 -17.03
CA GLU A 166 1.30 -5.41 -18.06
C GLU A 166 1.81 -6.82 -17.81
N ASP A 167 2.93 -6.95 -17.10
CA ASP A 167 3.54 -8.21 -16.73
C ASP A 167 2.95 -8.78 -15.42
N GLY A 168 2.05 -8.03 -14.78
CA GLY A 168 1.44 -8.41 -13.51
C GLY A 168 2.27 -8.01 -12.29
N ASN A 169 3.33 -7.22 -12.46
CA ASN A 169 4.15 -6.73 -11.35
C ASN A 169 3.45 -5.55 -10.66
N THR A 170 3.62 -5.46 -9.34
CA THR A 170 3.09 -4.32 -8.58
C THR A 170 4.02 -3.13 -8.70
N LEU A 171 3.56 -2.05 -9.35
CA LEU A 171 4.28 -0.78 -9.48
C LEU A 171 4.27 0.01 -8.17
N LEU A 172 3.14 -0.01 -7.46
CA LEU A 172 2.91 0.73 -6.23
C LEU A 172 1.83 0.04 -5.41
N SER A 173 2.02 -0.05 -4.09
CA SER A 173 0.94 -0.34 -3.16
C SER A 173 0.59 0.90 -2.35
N ALA A 174 -0.70 1.11 -2.12
CA ALA A 174 -1.26 2.18 -1.32
C ALA A 174 -2.17 1.54 -0.26
N MET A 175 -1.77 1.64 1.01
CA MET A 175 -2.45 1.00 2.13
C MET A 175 -3.06 2.06 3.04
N LEU A 176 -4.29 1.86 3.54
CA LEU A 176 -4.81 2.76 4.58
C LEU A 176 -3.81 2.82 5.74
N HIS A 177 -3.52 4.03 6.22
CA HIS A 177 -2.60 4.24 7.33
C HIS A 177 -3.36 4.48 8.63
N GLY A 178 -2.90 3.84 9.69
CA GLY A 178 -3.46 3.91 11.04
C GLY A 178 -2.52 3.26 12.04
N VAL A 179 -2.93 3.23 13.31
CA VAL A 179 -2.22 2.54 14.39
C VAL A 179 -3.07 1.35 14.82
N ASP A 180 -2.53 0.13 14.70
CA ASP A 180 -3.20 -1.11 15.11
C ASP A 180 -4.64 -1.27 14.60
N GLY A 181 -4.89 -0.90 13.34
CA GLY A 181 -6.20 -0.98 12.70
C GLY A 181 -7.12 0.21 12.97
N ALA A 182 -6.70 1.18 13.79
CA ALA A 182 -7.41 2.45 13.96
C ALA A 182 -7.11 3.38 12.78
N TYR A 183 -7.94 3.32 11.74
CA TYR A 183 -7.91 4.20 10.57
C TYR A 183 -8.67 5.52 10.83
N GLU A 184 -8.50 6.52 9.95
CA GLU A 184 -9.36 7.71 9.98
C GLU A 184 -10.85 7.31 9.88
N PRO A 185 -11.75 8.00 10.60
CA PRO A 185 -13.18 7.67 10.60
C PRO A 185 -13.76 7.60 9.18
N GLY A 186 -14.35 6.46 8.83
CA GLY A 186 -14.97 6.20 7.52
C GLY A 186 -14.01 5.81 6.40
N ALA A 187 -12.69 5.80 6.62
CA ALA A 187 -11.72 5.46 5.57
C ALA A 187 -11.88 4.02 5.07
N ALA A 188 -12.02 3.04 5.98
CA ALA A 188 -12.23 1.64 5.63
C ALA A 188 -13.56 1.42 4.89
N ASP A 189 -14.65 2.02 5.37
CA ASP A 189 -15.97 1.93 4.71
C ASP A 189 -15.94 2.55 3.32
N TYR A 190 -15.25 3.69 3.16
CA TYR A 190 -15.10 4.35 1.88
C TYR A 190 -14.19 3.55 0.93
N TRP A 191 -13.12 2.93 1.43
CA TRP A 191 -12.30 2.01 0.66
C TRP A 191 -13.12 0.81 0.14
N GLU A 192 -13.95 0.21 0.99
CA GLU A 192 -14.86 -0.87 0.58
C GLU A 192 -15.92 -0.39 -0.42
N LYS A 193 -16.39 0.86 -0.29
CA LYS A 193 -17.25 1.48 -1.31
C LYS A 193 -16.51 1.59 -2.63
N LEU A 194 -15.26 2.05 -2.67
CA LEU A 194 -14.48 2.09 -3.90
C LEU A 194 -14.32 0.68 -4.50
N ARG A 195 -13.99 -0.33 -3.68
CA ARG A 195 -13.87 -1.72 -4.12
C ARG A 195 -15.16 -2.24 -4.75
N LYS A 196 -16.32 -1.99 -4.12
CA LYS A 196 -17.63 -2.38 -4.67
C LYS A 196 -17.99 -1.64 -5.95
N THR A 197 -17.60 -0.37 -6.05
CA THR A 197 -18.00 0.47 -7.18
C THR A 197 -17.11 0.22 -8.41
N PHE A 198 -15.80 0.12 -8.22
CA PHE A 198 -14.83 -0.08 -9.30
C PHE A 198 -14.53 -1.56 -9.60
N GLY A 199 -14.81 -2.46 -8.67
CA GLY A 199 -14.38 -3.86 -8.72
C GLY A 199 -13.09 -4.09 -7.94
N GLU A 200 -12.95 -5.30 -7.39
CA GLU A 200 -11.76 -5.73 -6.66
C GLU A 200 -10.54 -5.87 -7.57
N ASP A 201 -10.72 -6.54 -8.72
CA ASP A 201 -9.75 -6.58 -9.81
C ASP A 201 -10.34 -5.78 -10.98
N GLN A 202 -9.73 -4.64 -11.28
CA GLN A 202 -10.18 -3.76 -12.36
C GLN A 202 -9.09 -3.62 -13.42
N ILE A 203 -9.50 -3.73 -14.69
CA ILE A 203 -8.65 -3.41 -15.84
C ILE A 203 -8.84 -1.93 -16.17
N VAL A 204 -7.72 -1.21 -16.28
CA VAL A 204 -7.70 0.25 -16.46
C VAL A 204 -6.78 0.68 -17.61
N ALA A 205 -6.29 -0.26 -18.43
CA ALA A 205 -5.71 -0.02 -19.74
C ALA A 205 -5.79 -1.28 -20.60
#